data_AF-A0A553ZPN8-F1
#
_entry.id   AF-A0A553ZPN8-F1
#
_cell.length_a   1.000
_cell.length_b   1.000
_cell.length_c   1.000
_cell.angle_alpha   90.00
_cell.angle_beta   90.00
_cell.angle_gamma   90.00
#
_symmetry.space_group_name_H-M   'P 1'
#
loop_
_entity.id
_entity.type
_entity.pdbx_description
1 polymer ?
#
loop_
_entity_poly.entity_id
_entity_poly.type
_entity_poly.pdbx_seq_one_letter_code
_entity_poly.pdbx_strand_id
1 'polypeptide(L)'
;MDDLRETLKDEAAPKAALASLIVFHALTSKELQTMLTTDLRDGRLFLQDRTVLLANEVRTRLEKYRGYRTNRWPRTANPHLFISQKTTACGTGRVSHVWINDTLGMPTRRLREDRLLNEAEATGGDPRRICDLFGLSVGAALRYTSTVDQPGIVEYRLRNSGPRPSPRADDIG
;
A
#
# COMPACT_ATOMS: atom_id res chain seq x y z
N MET A 1 -3.86 -5.02 -13.05
CA MET A 1 -5.08 -5.33 -12.26
C MET A 1 -5.36 -6.83 -12.14
N ASP A 2 -5.09 -7.67 -13.16
CA ASP A 2 -5.27 -9.14 -13.03
C ASP A 2 -4.30 -9.80 -12.05
N ASP A 3 -3.00 -9.47 -12.11
CA ASP A 3 -1.98 -9.96 -11.17
C ASP A 3 -2.36 -9.74 -9.68
N LEU A 4 -3.06 -8.64 -9.39
CA LEU A 4 -3.48 -8.26 -8.04
C LEU A 4 -4.57 -9.17 -7.50
N ARG A 5 -5.58 -9.43 -8.34
CA ARG A 5 -6.70 -10.30 -8.01
C ARG A 5 -6.24 -11.74 -7.91
N GLU A 6 -5.31 -12.16 -8.74
CA GLU A 6 -4.70 -13.48 -8.68
C GLU A 6 -3.86 -13.66 -7.41
N THR A 7 -3.07 -12.66 -7.01
CA THR A 7 -2.30 -12.71 -5.75
C THR A 7 -3.23 -12.83 -4.54
N LEU A 8 -4.40 -12.19 -4.57
CA LEU A 8 -5.42 -12.36 -3.54
C LEU A 8 -6.11 -13.73 -3.60
N LYS A 9 -6.15 -14.43 -4.75
CA LYS A 9 -6.73 -15.79 -4.83
C LYS A 9 -5.80 -16.87 -4.30
N ASP A 10 -4.52 -16.56 -4.10
CA ASP A 10 -3.53 -17.50 -3.59
C ASP A 10 -3.96 -18.12 -2.24
N GLU A 11 -3.82 -19.44 -2.15
CA GLU A 11 -4.16 -20.21 -0.94
C GLU A 11 -3.01 -20.23 0.07
N ALA A 12 -1.79 -19.92 -0.35
CA ALA A 12 -0.63 -19.85 0.53
C ALA A 12 -0.82 -18.69 1.52
N ALA A 13 -1.06 -19.06 2.78
CA ALA A 13 -1.39 -18.14 3.85
C ALA A 13 -0.43 -16.92 3.98
N PRO A 14 0.92 -17.07 3.86
CA PRO A 14 1.83 -15.92 3.92
C PRO A 14 1.63 -14.93 2.78
N LYS A 15 1.58 -15.40 1.53
CA LYS A 15 1.43 -14.55 0.34
C LYS A 15 0.09 -13.82 0.35
N ALA A 16 -0.99 -14.56 0.62
CA ALA A 16 -2.33 -13.99 0.73
C ALA A 16 -2.43 -12.90 1.81
N ALA A 17 -1.84 -13.13 2.98
CA ALA A 17 -1.85 -12.15 4.07
C ALA A 17 -1.04 -10.89 3.70
N LEU A 18 0.19 -11.05 3.20
CA LEU A 18 1.03 -9.92 2.75
C LEU A 18 0.32 -9.10 1.66
N ALA A 19 -0.19 -9.77 0.63
CA ALA A 19 -0.89 -9.11 -0.46
C ALA A 19 -2.12 -8.37 0.04
N SER A 20 -2.96 -8.99 0.88
CA SER A 20 -4.15 -8.32 1.42
C SER A 20 -3.82 -7.04 2.19
N LEU A 21 -2.76 -7.03 2.99
CA LEU A 21 -2.33 -5.82 3.71
C LEU A 21 -1.90 -4.70 2.75
N ILE A 22 -1.17 -5.03 1.69
CA ILE A 22 -0.71 -4.02 0.72
C ILE A 22 -1.86 -3.52 -0.15
N VAL A 23 -2.68 -4.44 -0.65
CA VAL A 23 -3.76 -4.12 -1.59
C VAL A 23 -4.86 -3.31 -0.93
N PHE A 24 -5.19 -3.55 0.33
CA PHE A 24 -6.26 -2.79 0.99
C PHE A 24 -5.73 -1.53 1.68
N HIS A 25 -4.56 -1.63 2.32
CA HIS A 25 -4.09 -0.61 3.26
C HIS A 25 -2.79 0.05 2.85
N ALA A 26 -2.29 -0.23 1.63
CA ALA A 26 -1.03 0.24 1.11
C ALA A 26 0.02 0.22 2.23
N LEU A 27 0.38 -0.97 2.74
CA LEU A 27 1.50 -1.09 3.68
C LEU A 27 2.83 -1.04 2.94
N THR A 28 3.83 -0.46 3.57
CA THR A 28 5.22 -0.43 3.10
C THR A 28 5.89 -1.75 3.43
N SER A 29 6.97 -2.08 2.72
CA SER A 29 7.83 -3.21 3.09
C SER A 29 8.34 -3.07 4.53
N LYS A 30 8.63 -1.85 4.99
CA LYS A 30 9.10 -1.60 6.35
C LYS A 30 8.05 -1.94 7.40
N GLU A 31 6.81 -1.47 7.22
CA GLU A 31 5.69 -1.78 8.12
C GLU A 31 5.43 -3.28 8.19
N LEU A 32 5.45 -3.98 7.05
CA LEU A 32 5.29 -5.44 7.00
C LEU A 32 6.41 -6.19 7.73
N GLN A 33 7.65 -5.69 7.67
CA GLN A 33 8.77 -6.30 8.39
C GLN A 33 8.68 -6.06 9.90
N THR A 34 8.28 -4.86 10.33
CA THR A 34 8.37 -4.48 11.75
C THR A 34 7.12 -4.77 12.55
N MET A 35 5.96 -4.91 11.92
CA MET A 35 4.71 -5.12 12.63
C MET A 35 4.76 -6.36 13.54
N LEU A 36 4.23 -6.20 14.73
CA LEU A 36 4.16 -7.22 15.76
C LEU A 36 2.82 -7.93 15.73
N THR A 37 2.78 -9.10 16.35
CA THR A 37 1.54 -9.86 16.54
C THR A 37 0.54 -9.08 17.39
N THR A 38 1.02 -8.24 18.32
CA THR A 38 0.24 -7.39 19.23
C THR A 38 -0.31 -6.12 18.59
N ASP A 39 0.25 -5.69 17.45
CA ASP A 39 -0.21 -4.48 16.74
C ASP A 39 -1.58 -4.69 16.07
N LEU A 40 -2.02 -5.95 15.97
CA LEU A 40 -3.31 -6.35 15.43
C LEU A 40 -4.24 -6.73 16.57
N ARG A 41 -5.25 -5.89 16.81
CA ARG A 41 -6.26 -6.08 17.87
C ARG A 41 -7.60 -5.50 17.44
N ASP A 42 -8.69 -6.17 17.77
CA ASP A 42 -10.06 -5.71 17.53
C ASP A 42 -10.36 -5.30 16.09
N GLY A 43 -9.79 -6.03 15.13
CA GLY A 43 -9.94 -5.73 13.70
C GLY A 43 -9.22 -4.45 13.23
N ARG A 44 -8.31 -3.91 14.04
CA ARG A 44 -7.49 -2.74 13.73
C ARG A 44 -6.02 -3.10 13.72
N LEU A 45 -5.27 -2.41 12.89
CA LEU A 45 -3.82 -2.43 12.85
C LEU A 45 -3.29 -1.09 13.38
N PHE A 46 -2.51 -1.15 14.45
CA PHE A 46 -1.88 0.00 15.08
C PHE A 46 -0.46 0.14 14.55
N LEU A 47 -0.25 1.12 13.68
CA LEU A 47 1.06 1.50 13.17
C LEU A 47 1.56 2.71 13.96
N GLN A 48 2.86 2.99 13.84
CA GLN A 48 3.50 4.10 14.55
C GLN A 48 2.79 5.44 14.32
N ASP A 49 2.38 5.71 13.07
CA ASP A 49 1.86 7.01 12.66
C ASP A 49 0.36 7.00 12.32
N ARG A 50 -0.30 5.82 12.33
CA ARG A 50 -1.74 5.71 12.04
C ARG A 50 -2.37 4.44 12.59
N THR A 51 -3.68 4.49 12.82
CA THR A 51 -4.50 3.30 13.09
C THR A 51 -5.35 2.98 11.88
N VAL A 52 -5.27 1.75 11.39
CA VAL A 52 -5.97 1.28 10.20
C VAL A 52 -7.09 0.31 10.59
N LEU A 53 -8.33 0.60 10.18
CA LEU A 53 -9.42 -0.36 10.29
C LEU A 53 -9.29 -1.41 9.17
N LEU A 54 -9.21 -2.69 9.55
CA LEU A 54 -8.97 -3.76 8.59
C LEU A 54 -10.24 -4.16 7.85
N ALA A 55 -10.13 -4.25 6.52
CA ALA A 55 -11.18 -4.83 5.70
C ALA A 55 -11.46 -6.28 6.11
N ASN A 56 -12.70 -6.75 5.92
CA ASN A 56 -13.12 -8.08 6.35
C ASN A 56 -12.28 -9.20 5.68
N GLU A 57 -11.96 -9.01 4.41
CA GLU A 57 -11.11 -9.89 3.61
C GLU A 57 -9.71 -9.99 4.21
N VAL A 58 -9.14 -8.85 4.62
CA VAL A 58 -7.82 -8.78 5.25
C VAL A 58 -7.82 -9.51 6.59
N ARG A 59 -8.85 -9.29 7.42
CA ARG A 59 -9.03 -10.01 8.69
C ARG A 59 -9.04 -11.52 8.48
N THR A 60 -9.81 -11.98 7.49
CA THR A 60 -9.90 -13.41 7.13
C THR A 60 -8.55 -14.00 6.72
N ARG A 61 -7.75 -13.28 5.90
CA ARG A 61 -6.41 -13.75 5.49
C ARG A 61 -5.41 -13.74 6.63
N LEU A 62 -5.46 -12.72 7.49
CA LEU A 62 -4.61 -12.64 8.67
C LEU A 62 -4.91 -13.76 9.68
N GLU A 63 -6.18 -14.11 9.88
CA GLU A 63 -6.57 -15.22 10.74
C GLU A 63 -6.03 -16.55 10.20
N LYS A 64 -6.20 -16.82 8.90
CA LYS A 64 -5.59 -18.00 8.24
C LYS A 64 -4.07 -18.03 8.41
N TYR A 65 -3.39 -16.89 8.24
CA TYR A 65 -1.95 -16.81 8.44
C TYR A 65 -1.53 -17.03 9.90
N ARG A 66 -2.28 -16.50 10.87
CA ARG A 66 -2.03 -16.73 12.30
C ARG A 66 -2.17 -18.20 12.67
N GLY A 67 -3.20 -18.88 12.15
CA GLY A 67 -3.35 -20.33 12.29
C GLY A 67 -2.16 -21.09 11.69
N TYR A 68 -1.79 -20.76 10.45
CA TYR A 68 -0.59 -21.33 9.80
C TYR A 68 0.68 -21.13 10.64
N ARG A 69 0.95 -19.90 11.09
CA ARG A 69 2.12 -19.53 11.90
C ARG A 69 2.16 -20.30 13.21
N THR A 70 1.03 -20.39 13.91
CA THR A 70 0.91 -21.09 15.20
C THR A 70 1.14 -22.59 15.04
N ASN A 71 0.58 -23.20 13.99
CA ASN A 71 0.79 -24.62 13.70
C ASN A 71 2.23 -24.92 13.28
N ARG A 72 2.84 -24.05 12.48
CA ARG A 72 4.19 -24.24 11.94
C ARG A 72 5.27 -24.01 13.02
N TRP A 73 5.05 -23.03 13.91
CA TRP A 73 6.00 -22.62 14.95
C TRP A 73 5.31 -22.36 16.29
N PRO A 74 4.82 -23.41 16.97
CA PRO A 74 4.05 -23.25 18.20
C PRO A 74 4.84 -22.67 19.38
N ARG A 75 6.17 -22.76 19.34
CA ARG A 75 7.08 -22.31 20.42
C ARG A 75 7.96 -21.12 20.02
N THR A 76 7.64 -20.41 18.93
CA THR A 76 8.47 -19.27 18.52
C THR A 76 8.33 -18.11 19.50
N ALA A 77 9.46 -17.56 19.94
CA ALA A 77 9.51 -16.34 20.74
C ALA A 77 9.49 -15.06 19.87
N ASN A 78 9.41 -15.20 18.53
CA ASN A 78 9.49 -14.06 17.64
C ASN A 78 8.22 -13.19 17.76
N PRO A 79 8.33 -11.90 18.11
CA PRO A 79 7.15 -11.04 18.29
C PRO A 79 6.57 -10.56 16.96
N HIS A 80 7.36 -10.57 15.87
CA HIS A 80 6.91 -10.11 14.56
C HIS A 80 5.78 -10.98 14.03
N LEU A 81 4.86 -10.34 13.31
CA LEU A 81 3.73 -11.04 12.70
C LEU A 81 4.25 -12.03 11.67
N PHE A 82 5.06 -11.56 10.71
CA PHE A 82 5.59 -12.38 9.64
C PHE A 82 6.92 -13.04 10.02
N ILE A 83 7.00 -14.34 9.78
CA ILE A 83 8.16 -15.19 10.08
C ILE A 83 8.49 -16.06 8.87
N SER A 84 9.77 -16.15 8.58
CA SER A 84 10.37 -17.07 7.62
C SER A 84 10.98 -18.29 8.31
N GLN A 85 10.77 -19.48 7.74
CA GLN A 85 11.30 -20.72 8.30
C GLN A 85 12.82 -20.70 8.45
N LYS A 86 13.52 -20.21 7.44
CA LYS A 86 14.99 -20.32 7.35
C LYS A 86 15.72 -19.30 8.22
N THR A 87 15.14 -18.13 8.47
CA THR A 87 15.91 -16.99 8.98
C THR A 87 15.41 -16.48 10.33
N THR A 88 14.10 -16.55 10.60
CA THR A 88 13.52 -15.82 11.73
C THR A 88 12.71 -16.70 12.69
N ALA A 89 12.39 -17.93 12.31
CA ALA A 89 11.61 -18.86 13.13
C ALA A 89 12.21 -19.15 14.51
N CYS A 90 13.54 -19.26 14.59
CA CYS A 90 14.28 -19.55 15.82
C CYS A 90 14.84 -18.30 16.51
N GLY A 91 14.55 -17.09 16.00
CA GLY A 91 15.06 -15.84 16.54
C GLY A 91 13.96 -14.82 16.82
N THR A 92 14.35 -13.59 17.13
CA THR A 92 13.43 -12.46 17.39
C THR A 92 13.52 -11.37 16.32
N GLY A 93 14.29 -11.61 15.26
CA GLY A 93 14.49 -10.66 14.18
C GLY A 93 13.31 -10.61 13.20
N ARG A 94 13.17 -9.46 12.53
CA ARG A 94 12.23 -9.26 11.43
C ARG A 94 12.63 -10.03 10.17
N VAL A 95 11.64 -10.36 9.34
CA VAL A 95 11.89 -10.86 7.98
C VAL A 95 12.61 -9.82 7.13
N SER A 96 13.35 -10.27 6.12
CA SER A 96 14.00 -9.37 5.16
C SER A 96 13.00 -8.86 4.12
N HIS A 97 13.30 -7.72 3.50
CA HIS A 97 12.51 -7.24 2.35
C HIS A 97 12.55 -8.21 1.16
N VAL A 98 13.66 -8.93 0.99
CA VAL A 98 13.84 -9.96 -0.05
C VAL A 98 12.82 -11.08 0.16
N TRP A 99 12.69 -11.59 1.39
CA TRP A 99 11.70 -12.63 1.70
C TRP A 99 10.27 -12.19 1.38
N ILE A 100 9.93 -10.92 1.65
CA ILE A 100 8.60 -10.38 1.31
C ILE A 100 8.39 -10.39 -0.20
N ASN A 101 9.34 -9.86 -0.98
CA ASN A 101 9.23 -9.81 -2.43
C ASN A 101 9.18 -11.21 -3.06
N ASP A 102 10.01 -12.14 -2.58
CA ASP A 102 10.01 -13.54 -3.04
C ASP A 102 8.67 -14.21 -2.72
N THR A 103 8.12 -13.97 -1.52
CA THR A 103 6.82 -14.51 -1.12
C THR A 103 5.69 -13.93 -1.95
N LEU A 104 5.78 -12.66 -2.36
CA LEU A 104 4.80 -12.02 -3.24
C LEU A 104 4.96 -12.41 -4.71
N GLY A 105 6.17 -12.84 -5.12
CA GLY A 105 6.55 -13.03 -6.53
C GLY A 105 6.80 -11.72 -7.28
N MET A 106 6.76 -10.57 -6.58
CA MET A 106 6.97 -9.25 -7.17
C MET A 106 7.37 -8.22 -6.11
N PRO A 107 7.92 -7.06 -6.50
CA PRO A 107 8.25 -6.00 -5.55
C PRO A 107 7.02 -5.48 -4.80
N THR A 108 7.10 -5.44 -3.47
CA THR A 108 6.08 -4.82 -2.58
C THR A 108 5.68 -3.42 -3.04
N ARG A 109 6.66 -2.66 -3.54
CA ARG A 109 6.50 -1.30 -4.03
C ARG A 109 5.48 -1.22 -5.18
N ARG A 110 5.47 -2.19 -6.10
CA ARG A 110 4.55 -2.23 -7.24
C ARG A 110 3.10 -2.32 -6.77
N LEU A 111 2.81 -3.29 -5.89
CA LEU A 111 1.48 -3.47 -5.31
C LEU A 111 1.01 -2.22 -4.54
N ARG A 112 1.93 -1.59 -3.81
CA ARG A 112 1.64 -0.35 -3.07
C ARG A 112 1.32 0.80 -4.03
N GLU A 113 2.11 0.99 -5.08
CA GLU A 113 1.91 2.05 -6.08
C GLU A 113 0.57 1.88 -6.80
N ASP A 114 0.23 0.65 -7.22
CA ASP A 114 -1.07 0.33 -7.82
C ASP A 114 -2.23 0.73 -6.91
N ARG A 115 -2.15 0.40 -5.60
CA ARG A 115 -3.20 0.77 -4.64
C ARG A 115 -3.30 2.29 -4.44
N LEU A 116 -2.17 3.00 -4.37
CA LEU A 116 -2.15 4.45 -4.21
C LEU A 116 -2.76 5.16 -5.43
N LEU A 117 -2.42 4.71 -6.63
CA LEU A 117 -2.99 5.25 -7.87
C LEU A 117 -4.50 4.97 -7.95
N ASN A 118 -4.93 3.75 -7.61
CA ASN A 118 -6.34 3.41 -7.61
C ASN A 118 -7.16 4.27 -6.63
N GLU A 119 -6.64 4.57 -5.44
CA GLU A 119 -7.31 5.50 -4.52
C GLU A 119 -7.28 6.94 -5.04
N ALA A 120 -6.18 7.39 -5.65
CA ALA A 120 -6.10 8.72 -6.24
C ALA A 120 -7.19 8.90 -7.31
N GLU A 121 -7.37 7.93 -8.19
CA GLU A 121 -8.44 7.93 -9.20
C GLU A 121 -9.83 7.93 -8.55
N ALA A 122 -10.06 7.06 -7.56
CA ALA A 122 -11.35 6.96 -6.88
C ALA A 122 -11.75 8.23 -6.11
N THR A 123 -10.78 9.08 -5.77
CA THR A 123 -10.97 10.30 -4.97
C THR A 123 -10.85 11.58 -5.78
N GLY A 124 -10.72 11.49 -7.11
CA GLY A 124 -10.55 12.66 -7.99
C GLY A 124 -9.23 13.41 -7.75
N GLY A 125 -8.21 12.71 -7.26
CA GLY A 125 -6.90 13.28 -6.98
C GLY A 125 -6.86 14.15 -5.71
N ASP A 126 -7.60 13.81 -4.66
CA ASP A 126 -7.50 14.50 -3.36
C ASP A 126 -6.30 13.97 -2.54
N PRO A 127 -5.20 14.75 -2.42
CA PRO A 127 -4.01 14.29 -1.71
C PRO A 127 -4.23 14.14 -0.21
N ARG A 128 -5.17 14.88 0.41
CA ARG A 128 -5.45 14.77 1.85
C ARG A 128 -6.01 13.41 2.18
N ARG A 129 -6.95 12.92 1.36
CA ARG A 129 -7.55 11.60 1.53
C ARG A 129 -6.52 10.47 1.43
N ILE A 130 -5.56 10.57 0.51
CA ILE A 130 -4.44 9.61 0.42
C ILE A 130 -3.55 9.67 1.66
N CYS A 131 -3.25 10.87 2.16
CA CYS A 131 -2.47 11.05 3.39
C CYS A 131 -3.16 10.38 4.58
N ASP A 132 -4.46 10.64 4.78
CA ASP A 132 -5.23 10.12 5.92
C ASP A 132 -5.36 8.60 5.89
N LEU A 133 -5.60 8.00 4.71
CA LEU A 133 -5.79 6.56 4.57
C LEU A 133 -4.48 5.76 4.70
N PHE A 134 -3.38 6.29 4.15
CA PHE A 134 -2.16 5.51 3.97
C PHE A 134 -0.94 6.09 4.70
N GLY A 135 -1.09 7.18 5.45
CA GLY A 135 -0.02 7.82 6.21
C GLY A 135 1.09 8.39 5.32
N LEU A 136 0.76 8.83 4.10
CA LEU A 136 1.73 9.52 3.25
C LEU A 136 1.93 10.96 3.73
N SER A 137 3.12 11.50 3.49
CA SER A 137 3.29 12.95 3.52
C SER A 137 2.59 13.58 2.30
N VAL A 138 2.18 14.85 2.43
CA VAL A 138 1.53 15.59 1.33
C VAL A 138 2.37 15.56 0.06
N GLY A 139 3.69 15.78 0.18
CA GLY A 139 4.60 15.74 -0.97
C GLY A 139 4.70 14.37 -1.64
N ALA A 140 4.55 13.27 -0.89
CA ALA A 140 4.49 11.94 -1.45
C ALA A 140 3.12 11.67 -2.10
N ALA A 141 2.02 12.11 -1.49
CA ALA A 141 0.67 11.96 -2.04
C ALA A 141 0.49 12.68 -3.38
N LEU A 142 1.05 13.90 -3.51
CA LEU A 142 0.98 14.69 -4.74
C LEU A 142 1.51 13.95 -5.97
N ARG A 143 2.48 13.04 -5.81
CA ARG A 143 3.04 12.23 -6.92
C ARG A 143 2.01 11.30 -7.55
N TYR A 144 1.00 10.89 -6.78
CA TYR A 144 -0.04 9.96 -7.23
C TYR A 144 -1.33 10.68 -7.61
N THR A 145 -1.56 11.91 -7.11
CA THR A 145 -2.75 12.69 -7.48
C THR A 145 -2.52 13.54 -8.73
N SER A 146 -1.28 13.96 -9.01
CA SER A 146 -0.96 14.74 -10.21
C SER A 146 -1.18 13.98 -11.52
N THR A 147 -1.27 12.66 -11.46
CA THR A 147 -1.57 11.79 -12.62
C THR A 147 -3.06 11.70 -12.93
N VAL A 148 -3.92 12.11 -12.00
CA VAL A 148 -5.37 12.14 -12.19
C VAL A 148 -5.74 13.48 -12.80
N ASP A 149 -6.33 13.46 -13.99
CA ASP A 149 -6.81 14.68 -14.64
C ASP A 149 -7.87 15.32 -13.75
N GLN A 150 -7.52 16.46 -13.13
CA GLN A 150 -8.43 17.16 -12.22
C GLN A 150 -9.45 17.93 -13.07
N PRO A 151 -10.75 17.55 -13.07
CA PRO A 151 -11.76 18.24 -13.87
C PRO A 151 -11.86 19.74 -13.53
N GLY A 152 -11.45 20.14 -12.33
CA GLY A 152 -11.39 21.55 -11.92
C GLY A 152 -10.13 22.32 -12.34
N ILE A 153 -8.97 21.66 -12.54
CA ILE A 153 -7.75 22.36 -12.98
C ILE A 153 -7.79 22.65 -14.47
N VAL A 154 -8.34 21.73 -15.27
CA VAL A 154 -8.56 22.00 -16.70
C VAL A 154 -9.53 23.17 -16.86
N GLU A 155 -10.63 23.18 -16.11
CA GLU A 155 -11.60 24.27 -16.17
C GLU A 155 -11.04 25.60 -15.64
N TYR A 156 -10.28 25.60 -14.54
CA TYR A 156 -9.58 26.80 -14.05
C TYR A 156 -8.54 27.30 -15.06
N ARG A 157 -7.76 26.39 -15.66
CA ARG A 157 -6.73 26.74 -16.65
C ARG A 157 -7.39 27.28 -17.93
N LEU A 158 -8.53 26.75 -18.36
CA LEU A 158 -9.29 27.25 -19.51
C LEU A 158 -9.93 28.62 -19.22
N ARG A 159 -10.48 28.83 -18.01
CA ARG A 159 -11.08 30.11 -17.60
C ARG A 159 -10.04 31.22 -17.36
N ASN A 160 -8.85 30.86 -16.89
CA ASN A 160 -7.77 31.81 -16.57
C ASN A 160 -6.66 31.88 -17.61
N SER A 161 -6.78 31.15 -18.74
CA SER A 161 -5.91 31.38 -19.89
C SER A 161 -6.29 32.71 -20.50
N GLY A 162 -5.46 33.73 -20.28
CA GLY A 162 -5.55 34.99 -21.01
C GLY A 162 -5.48 34.77 -22.52
N PRO A 163 -5.93 35.75 -23.34
CA PRO A 163 -5.87 35.62 -24.80
C PRO A 163 -4.43 35.32 -25.22
N ARG A 164 -4.24 34.44 -26.21
CA ARG A 164 -2.92 34.28 -26.85
C ARG A 164 -2.40 35.68 -27.23
N PRO A 165 -1.16 36.04 -26.90
CA PRO A 165 -0.60 37.29 -27.38
C PRO A 165 -0.68 37.28 -28.91
N SER A 166 -1.28 38.32 -29.48
CA SER A 166 -1.38 38.49 -30.92
C SER A 166 0.02 38.39 -31.53
N PRO A 167 0.17 37.76 -32.71
CA PRO A 167 1.46 37.73 -33.40
C PRO A 167 1.97 39.16 -33.55
N ARG A 168 3.22 39.41 -33.14
CA ARG A 168 3.86 40.70 -33.40
C ARG A 168 3.97 40.89 -34.91
N ALA A 169 3.71 42.10 -35.37
CA ALA A 169 3.68 42.47 -36.79
C ALA A 169 5.05 42.40 -37.50
N ASP A 170 6.08 41.85 -36.85
CA ASP A 170 7.45 41.83 -37.34
C ASP A 170 7.83 40.50 -38.03
N ASP A 171 6.94 39.49 -38.03
CA ASP A 171 7.18 38.16 -38.63
C ASP A 171 6.60 37.99 -40.06
N ILE A 172 6.35 39.09 -40.78
CA ILE A 172 6.08 39.05 -42.22
C ILE A 172 7.18 39.86 -42.93
N GLY A 173 8.31 39.21 -43.17
CA GLY A 173 9.42 39.69 -43.99
C GLY A 173 10.10 38.53 -44.69
#